data_AF-A0A1G2G5V1-F1
#
_entry.id   AF-A0A1G2G5V1-F1
#
_cell.length_a   1.000
_cell.length_b   1.000
_cell.length_c   1.000
_cell.angle_alpha   90.00
_cell.angle_beta   90.00
_cell.angle_gamma   90.00
#
_symmetry.space_group_name_H-M   'P 1'
#
loop_
_entity.id
_entity.type
_entity.pdbx_description
1 polymer ?
#
loop_
_entity_poly.entity_id
_entity_poly.type
_entity_poly.pdbx_seq_one_letter_code
_entity_poly.pdbx_strand_id
1 'polypeptide(L)'
;MGDEIGEAGKIKLDRLEKLPDSTLVCRGGACTAEEFLKGTGVKQSTDGKLSDVSVYIEMNKEGREGLLGMLPARFERKGQFTTLGELRSSHATFNPGGKDPNHFGVGNLTVKQHINLFNKGKLKK
;
A
#
# COMPACT_ATOMS: atom_id res chain seq x y z
N MET A 1 -13.09 -6.61 -20.14
CA MET A 1 -11.69 -6.50 -20.57
C MET A 1 -10.86 -6.39 -19.31
N GLY A 2 -10.18 -7.47 -18.92
CA GLY A 2 -9.21 -7.39 -17.84
C GLY A 2 -8.02 -6.61 -18.37
N ASP A 3 -7.63 -5.54 -17.69
CA ASP A 3 -6.34 -4.90 -17.95
C ASP A 3 -5.26 -5.99 -17.76
N GLU A 4 -4.74 -6.51 -18.86
CA GLU A 4 -3.60 -7.40 -18.81
C GLU A 4 -2.43 -6.60 -18.25
N ILE A 5 -2.02 -6.96 -17.03
CA ILE A 5 -0.77 -6.48 -16.46
C ILE A 5 0.35 -6.73 -17.48
N GLY A 6 0.89 -5.65 -18.03
CA GLY A 6 2.01 -5.72 -18.97
C GLY A 6 3.24 -6.39 -18.33
N GLU A 7 4.20 -6.81 -19.16
CA GLU A 7 5.39 -7.55 -18.73
C GLU A 7 6.15 -6.90 -17.56
N ALA A 8 6.29 -5.57 -17.58
CA ALA A 8 6.90 -4.82 -16.48
C ALA A 8 6.12 -4.94 -15.15
N GLY A 9 4.79 -4.99 -15.22
CA GLY A 9 3.92 -5.22 -14.06
C GLY A 9 4.07 -6.62 -13.50
N LYS A 10 4.19 -7.64 -14.38
CA LYS A 10 4.45 -9.03 -13.97
C LYS A 10 5.79 -9.16 -13.26
N ILE A 11 6.87 -8.63 -13.83
CA ILE A 11 8.21 -8.63 -13.21
C ILE A 11 8.17 -7.97 -11.83
N LYS A 12 7.42 -6.88 -11.68
CA LYS A 12 7.28 -6.16 -10.41
C LYS A 12 6.50 -6.97 -9.37
N LEU A 13 5.46 -7.70 -9.77
CA LEU A 13 4.75 -8.64 -8.88
C LEU A 13 5.64 -9.82 -8.49
N ASP A 14 6.36 -10.43 -9.44
CA ASP A 14 7.27 -11.56 -9.15
C ASP A 14 8.37 -11.16 -8.14
N ARG A 15 8.85 -9.91 -8.23
CA ARG A 15 9.77 -9.35 -7.24
C ARG A 15 9.12 -9.19 -5.88
N LEU A 16 7.88 -8.68 -5.83
CA LEU A 16 7.11 -8.52 -4.60
C LEU A 16 6.89 -9.86 -3.89
N GLU A 17 6.57 -10.93 -4.63
CA GLU A 17 6.33 -12.27 -4.06
C GLU A 17 7.58 -12.85 -3.37
N LYS A 18 8.77 -12.53 -3.87
CA LYS A 18 10.05 -12.99 -3.31
C LYS A 18 10.48 -12.23 -2.05
N LEU A 19 9.82 -11.13 -1.70
CA LEU A 19 10.15 -10.36 -0.51
C LEU A 19 9.67 -11.07 0.77
N PRO A 20 10.44 -10.97 1.87
CA PRO A 20 10.06 -11.53 3.15
C PRO A 20 8.84 -10.80 3.74
N ASP A 21 8.08 -11.50 4.58
CA ASP A 21 6.91 -10.95 5.26
C ASP A 21 7.23 -9.77 6.20
N SER A 22 8.49 -9.68 6.65
CA SER A 22 8.97 -8.57 7.47
C SER A 22 9.24 -7.29 6.67
N THR A 23 9.17 -7.31 5.33
CA THR A 23 9.40 -6.13 4.49
C THR A 23 8.42 -5.01 4.85
N LEU A 24 8.96 -3.81 5.04
CA LEU A 24 8.16 -2.65 5.40
C LEU A 24 7.31 -2.17 4.23
N VAL A 25 6.10 -1.75 4.56
CA VAL A 25 5.18 -1.08 3.64
C VAL A 25 4.71 0.23 4.26
N CYS A 26 4.82 1.32 3.51
CA CYS A 26 4.47 2.66 3.95
C CYS A 26 3.30 3.22 3.14
N ARG A 27 2.36 3.89 3.83
CA ARG A 27 1.34 4.72 3.20
C ARG A 27 1.47 6.15 3.72
N GLY A 28 1.53 7.13 2.83
CA GLY A 28 1.65 8.54 3.19
C GLY A 28 0.40 9.09 3.88
N GLY A 29 0.57 10.03 4.82
CA GLY A 29 -0.54 10.68 5.55
C GLY A 29 -0.98 9.95 6.83
N ALA A 30 -2.12 10.39 7.37
CA ALA A 30 -2.62 10.02 8.71
C ALA A 30 -3.42 8.70 8.77
N CYS A 31 -3.61 8.01 7.65
CA CYS A 31 -4.34 6.74 7.51
C CYS A 31 -5.72 6.76 8.19
N THR A 32 -6.51 7.80 7.92
CA THR A 32 -7.91 7.92 8.37
C THR A 32 -8.87 7.48 7.26
N ALA A 33 -10.13 7.21 7.63
CA ALA A 33 -11.16 6.81 6.67
C ALA A 33 -11.31 7.82 5.52
N GLU A 34 -11.38 9.10 5.88
CA GLU A 34 -11.50 10.20 4.92
C GLU A 34 -10.31 10.26 3.96
N GLU A 35 -9.08 10.13 4.45
CA GLU A 35 -7.92 10.20 3.57
C GLU A 35 -7.78 8.97 2.65
N PHE A 36 -8.28 7.80 3.05
CA PHE A 36 -8.31 6.65 2.15
C PHE A 36 -9.28 6.91 0.99
N LEU A 37 -10.49 7.41 1.27
CA LEU A 37 -11.51 7.67 0.26
C LEU A 37 -11.17 8.87 -0.65
N LYS A 38 -10.40 9.85 -0.16
CA LYS A 38 -9.87 10.96 -0.95
C LYS A 38 -8.59 10.63 -1.72
N GLY A 39 -8.10 9.39 -1.61
CA GLY A 39 -6.90 8.95 -2.31
C GLY A 39 -7.06 9.05 -3.83
N THR A 40 -6.08 9.63 -4.51
CA THR A 40 -6.10 9.73 -5.97
C THR A 40 -6.14 8.32 -6.59
N GLY A 41 -7.14 8.06 -7.43
CA GLY A 41 -7.32 6.77 -8.09
C GLY A 41 -7.96 5.68 -7.23
N VAL A 42 -8.18 5.93 -5.93
CA VAL A 42 -8.86 4.98 -5.05
C VAL A 42 -10.32 4.86 -5.46
N LYS A 43 -10.79 3.62 -5.57
CA LYS A 43 -12.20 3.30 -5.84
C LYS A 43 -12.74 2.47 -4.69
N GLN A 44 -14.03 2.64 -4.40
CA GLN A 44 -14.74 1.80 -3.44
C GLN A 44 -15.79 0.97 -4.19
N SER A 45 -15.76 -0.35 -4.02
CA SER A 45 -16.78 -1.26 -4.52
C SER A 45 -18.02 -1.26 -3.64
N THR A 46 -19.10 -1.86 -4.13
CA THR A 46 -20.39 -1.96 -3.43
C THR A 46 -20.33 -2.74 -2.12
N ASP A 47 -19.39 -3.68 -1.98
CA ASP A 47 -19.09 -4.41 -0.75
C ASP A 47 -18.20 -3.63 0.23
N GLY A 48 -17.89 -2.36 -0.09
CA GLY A 48 -17.13 -1.44 0.76
C GLY A 48 -15.61 -1.62 0.72
N LYS A 49 -15.09 -2.51 -0.13
CA LYS A 49 -13.65 -2.69 -0.33
C LYS A 49 -13.07 -1.60 -1.22
N LEU A 50 -11.81 -1.26 -0.95
CA LEU A 50 -11.05 -0.30 -1.72
C LEU A 50 -10.17 -1.02 -2.77
N SER A 51 -9.89 -0.31 -3.86
CA SER A 51 -8.80 -0.63 -4.79
C SER A 51 -7.85 0.55 -4.91
N ASP A 52 -6.62 0.28 -5.34
CA ASP A 52 -5.61 1.28 -5.70
C ASP A 52 -5.20 2.24 -4.58
N VAL A 53 -5.28 1.77 -3.32
CA VAL A 53 -4.72 2.49 -2.17
C VAL A 53 -3.21 2.49 -2.29
N SER A 54 -2.64 3.66 -2.57
CA SER A 54 -1.20 3.82 -2.81
C SER A 54 -0.35 3.49 -1.59
N VAL A 55 0.65 2.64 -1.79
CA VAL A 55 1.69 2.30 -0.82
C VAL A 55 3.06 2.27 -1.48
N TYR A 56 4.10 2.43 -0.67
CA TYR A 56 5.49 2.18 -1.05
C TYR A 56 6.02 0.98 -0.27
N ILE A 57 6.67 0.05 -0.96
CA ILE A 57 7.20 -1.20 -0.41
C ILE A 57 8.72 -1.12 -0.41
N GLU A 58 9.35 -1.55 0.68
CA GLU A 58 10.80 -1.53 0.83
C GLU A 58 11.45 -2.62 -0.04
N MET A 59 11.67 -2.31 -1.31
CA MET A 59 12.28 -3.24 -2.26
C MET A 59 13.80 -3.36 -2.10
N ASN A 60 14.46 -2.30 -1.61
CA ASN A 60 15.92 -2.17 -1.61
C ASN A 60 16.54 -1.97 -0.21
N LYS A 61 15.85 -2.39 0.87
CA LYS A 61 16.33 -2.26 2.27
C LYS A 61 16.64 -0.82 2.73
N GLU A 62 15.82 0.12 2.28
CA GLU A 62 16.00 1.57 2.50
C GLU A 62 15.56 2.01 3.90
N GLY A 63 14.87 1.14 4.63
CA GLY A 63 14.29 1.41 5.93
C GLY A 63 13.11 2.38 5.88
N ARG A 64 12.65 2.79 7.06
CA ARG A 64 11.54 3.74 7.21
C ARG A 64 11.84 5.08 6.55
N GLU A 65 13.03 5.63 6.74
CA GLU A 65 13.39 6.94 6.20
C GLU A 65 13.47 6.97 4.68
N GLY A 66 13.92 5.88 4.04
CA GLY A 66 13.88 5.73 2.59
C GLY A 66 12.46 5.77 2.06
N LEU A 67 11.57 4.97 2.65
CA LEU A 67 10.16 4.96 2.29
C LEU A 67 9.46 6.31 2.50
N LEU A 68 9.75 7.03 3.59
CA LEU A 68 9.21 8.37 3.81
C LEU A 68 9.74 9.38 2.78
N GLY A 69 10.96 9.20 2.29
CA GLY A 69 11.54 10.01 1.23
C GLY A 69 10.93 9.79 -0.15
N MET A 70 10.31 8.64 -0.38
CA MET A 70 9.59 8.34 -1.62
C MET A 70 8.17 8.95 -1.65
N LEU A 71 7.64 9.35 -0.50
CA LEU A 71 6.30 9.90 -0.42
C LEU A 71 6.21 11.23 -1.17
N PRO A 72 5.07 11.51 -1.85
CA PRO A 72 4.80 12.82 -2.41
C PRO A 72 4.96 13.95 -1.37
N ALA A 73 5.52 15.08 -1.80
CA ALA A 73 5.86 16.21 -0.92
C ALA A 73 4.70 16.71 -0.03
N ARG A 74 3.45 16.60 -0.50
CA ARG A 74 2.23 16.95 0.25
C ARG A 74 2.06 16.20 1.58
N PHE A 75 2.73 15.06 1.74
CA PHE A 75 2.70 14.29 2.97
C PHE A 75 3.80 14.70 3.95
N GLU A 76 4.72 15.60 3.56
CA GLU A 76 5.78 16.13 4.43
C GLU A 76 6.60 15.03 5.13
N ARG A 77 6.95 13.96 4.42
CA ARG A 77 7.63 12.77 4.98
C ARG A 77 6.87 12.13 6.17
N LYS A 78 5.55 12.30 6.24
CA LYS A 78 4.68 11.66 7.24
C LYS A 78 3.95 10.50 6.58
N GLY A 79 4.08 9.33 7.17
CA GLY A 79 3.39 8.12 6.72
C GLY A 79 3.23 7.14 7.88
N GLN A 80 2.40 6.14 7.65
CA GLN A 80 2.22 5.04 8.57
C GLN A 80 2.71 3.74 7.92
N PHE A 81 3.01 2.75 8.77
CA PHE A 81 3.69 1.53 8.35
C PHE A 81 2.91 0.29 8.76
N THR A 82 3.01 -0.73 7.92
CA THR A 82 2.62 -2.12 8.15
C THR A 82 3.74 -3.00 7.59
N THR A 83 3.57 -4.32 7.59
CA THR A 83 4.47 -5.23 6.88
C THR A 83 3.78 -5.92 5.71
N LEU A 84 4.59 -6.43 4.78
CA LEU A 84 4.09 -7.19 3.64
C LEU A 84 3.33 -8.45 4.09
N GLY A 85 3.80 -9.12 5.15
CA GLY A 85 3.14 -10.28 5.72
C GLY A 85 1.76 -9.97 6.31
N GLU A 86 1.59 -8.79 6.90
CA GLU A 86 0.27 -8.35 7.41
C GLU A 86 -0.71 -8.13 6.27
N LEU A 87 -0.26 -7.52 5.16
CA LEU A 87 -1.08 -7.33 3.97
C LEU A 87 -1.46 -8.67 3.31
N ARG A 88 -0.49 -9.58 3.15
CA ARG A 88 -0.72 -10.96 2.65
C ARG A 88 -1.74 -11.70 3.53
N SER A 89 -1.59 -11.66 4.85
CA SER A 89 -2.49 -12.29 5.81
C SER A 89 -3.90 -11.70 5.80
N SER A 90 -4.05 -10.45 5.37
CA SER A 90 -5.36 -9.80 5.19
C SER A 90 -6.01 -10.09 3.84
N HIS A 91 -5.37 -10.91 2.99
CA HIS A 91 -5.78 -11.19 1.61
C HIS A 91 -5.86 -9.96 0.71
N ALA A 92 -5.01 -8.95 1.00
CA ALA A 92 -4.89 -7.77 0.16
C ALA A 92 -4.37 -8.15 -1.24
N THR A 93 -4.88 -7.46 -2.26
CA THR A 93 -4.36 -7.58 -3.64
C THR A 93 -3.37 -6.46 -3.92
N PHE A 94 -2.42 -6.73 -4.81
CA PHE A 94 -1.41 -5.76 -5.23
C PHE A 94 -1.55 -5.47 -6.72
N ASN A 95 -1.72 -4.19 -7.05
CA ASN A 95 -1.68 -3.66 -8.40
C ASN A 95 -0.30 -3.03 -8.64
N PRO A 96 0.51 -3.53 -9.59
CA PRO A 96 1.85 -3.02 -9.84
C PRO A 96 1.88 -1.70 -10.63
N GLY A 97 0.74 -1.01 -10.79
CA GLY A 97 0.62 0.22 -11.56
C GLY A 97 1.69 1.28 -11.27
N GLY A 98 1.89 2.18 -12.25
CA GLY A 98 2.93 3.21 -12.20
C GLY A 98 4.32 2.73 -12.62
N LYS A 99 5.24 3.67 -12.84
CA LYS A 99 6.63 3.39 -13.28
C LYS A 99 7.60 3.10 -12.12
N ASP A 100 7.25 3.55 -10.93
CA ASP A 100 8.10 3.39 -9.75
C ASP A 100 8.08 1.91 -9.29
N PRO A 101 9.25 1.25 -9.16
CA PRO A 101 9.32 -0.16 -8.79
C PRO A 101 8.83 -0.45 -7.36
N ASN A 102 8.81 0.54 -6.47
CA ASN A 102 8.45 0.40 -5.06
C ASN A 102 6.98 0.77 -4.81
N HIS A 103 6.31 1.47 -5.74
CA HIS A 103 4.92 1.92 -5.58
C HIS A 103 3.91 0.85 -5.99
N PHE A 104 2.88 0.60 -5.18
CA PHE A 104 1.81 -0.34 -5.54
C PHE A 104 0.45 0.25 -5.14
N GLY A 105 -0.58 -0.15 -5.86
CA GLY A 105 -1.97 -0.05 -5.40
C GLY A 105 -2.33 -1.27 -4.56
N VAL A 106 -2.82 -1.07 -3.34
CA VAL A 106 -3.37 -2.14 -2.50
C VAL A 106 -4.89 -2.15 -2.65
N GLY A 107 -5.48 -3.33 -2.78
CA GLY A 107 -6.92 -3.50 -2.86
C GLY A 107 -7.47 -4.69 -2.07
N ASN A 108 -8.77 -4.96 -2.28
CA ASN A 108 -9.53 -6.04 -1.65
C ASN A 108 -9.67 -5.90 -0.11
N LEU A 109 -9.52 -4.69 0.42
CA LEU A 109 -9.65 -4.40 1.85
C LEU A 109 -10.66 -3.28 2.07
N THR A 110 -11.45 -3.39 3.12
CA THR A 110 -12.31 -2.28 3.59
C THR A 110 -11.46 -1.16 4.17
N VAL A 111 -12.04 0.05 4.23
CA VAL A 111 -11.43 1.20 4.94
C VAL A 111 -10.99 0.82 6.36
N LYS A 112 -11.83 0.09 7.11
CA LYS A 112 -11.51 -0.35 8.47
C LYS A 112 -10.29 -1.28 8.51
N GLN A 113 -10.17 -2.21 7.57
CA GLN A 113 -8.99 -3.08 7.49
C GLN A 113 -7.73 -2.29 7.16
N HIS A 114 -7.78 -1.34 6.24
CA HIS A 114 -6.65 -0.45 5.96
C HIS A 114 -6.22 0.35 7.20
N ILE A 115 -7.17 0.97 7.91
CA ILE A 115 -6.88 1.68 9.16
C ILE A 115 -6.24 0.73 10.18
N ASN A 116 -6.80 -0.47 10.35
CA ASN A 116 -6.27 -1.44 11.30
C ASN A 116 -4.86 -1.90 10.95
N LEU A 117 -4.50 -2.02 9.67
CA LEU A 117 -3.17 -2.43 9.24
C LEU A 117 -2.13 -1.34 9.45
N PHE A 118 -2.45 -0.10 9.03
CA PHE A 118 -1.49 1.00 9.06
C PHE A 118 -1.49 1.78 10.38
N ASN A 119 -2.54 1.67 11.21
CA ASN A 119 -2.70 2.46 12.43
C ASN A 119 -2.75 1.59 13.70
N LYS A 120 -2.13 0.39 13.68
CA LYS A 120 -2.14 -0.59 14.80
C LYS A 120 -1.78 0.01 16.17
N GLY A 121 -0.92 1.03 16.21
CA GLY A 121 -0.53 1.71 17.44
C GLY A 121 -1.59 2.64 18.05
N LYS A 122 -2.62 3.04 17.30
CA LYS A 122 -3.67 3.98 17.73
C LYS A 122 -5.01 3.32 18.09
N LEU A 123 -5.13 2.00 17.95
CA LEU A 123 -6.33 1.23 18.35
C LEU A 123 -6.26 0.68 19.79
N LYS A 124 -5.20 1.01 20.53
CA LYS A 124 -5.14 0.74 21.97
C LYS A 124 -5.46 2.02 22.74
N LYS A 125 -6.64 1.97 23.37
CA LYS A 125 -7.27 2.87 24.36
C LYS A 125 -8.31 3.83 23.78
#